data_AF-S6TTF7-F1
#
_entry.id   AF-S6TTF7-F1
#
_cell.length_a   1.000
_cell.length_b   1.000
_cell.length_c   1.000
_cell.angle_alpha   90.00
_cell.angle_beta   90.00
_cell.angle_gamma   90.00
#
_symmetry.space_group_name_H-M   'P 1'
#
loop_
_entity.id
_entity.type
_entity.pdbx_description
1 polymer ?
#
loop_
_entity_poly.entity_id
_entity_poly.type
_entity_poly.pdbx_seq_one_letter_code
_entity_poly.pdbx_strand_id
1 'polypeptide(L)'
;EADGQALAAVHERVYAGPLLQGADASANNDAIWTLVSALPADQLQSAATDDMGGWLNLARSIKGAGTLEQQQAAIDNWKAQNPKHPAALQLPTALAQLRALTSEPITKIALLLPQDGQLASVAKALREGFMAAHFQAQQAGQNPPAIQVFDSSRVTSMDEFYRQAQAAGAQLVVGPLEKNLVKQLNSRQQLPITTLALNYSDTSTEGPAQLYQFGLAAEDEAREVARRAWADGKRSAVAMVPKGEWGDRVLDA
;
A
#
# COMPACT_ATOMS: atom_id res chain seq x y z
N GLU A 1 -4.94 -25.81 11.67
CA GLU A 1 -4.73 -26.16 13.10
C GLU A 1 -4.03 -25.06 13.90
N ALA A 2 -3.05 -24.34 13.33
CA ALA A 2 -2.32 -23.27 14.04
C ALA A 2 -3.22 -22.12 14.55
N ASP A 3 -4.25 -21.71 13.79
CA ASP A 3 -5.07 -20.53 14.13
C ASP A 3 -5.94 -20.74 15.39
N GLY A 4 -6.43 -21.96 15.61
CA GLY A 4 -7.20 -22.30 16.81
C GLY A 4 -6.38 -22.23 18.10
N GLN A 5 -5.06 -22.43 18.01
CA GLN A 5 -4.15 -22.26 19.14
C GLN A 5 -3.88 -20.78 19.44
N ALA A 6 -3.91 -19.92 18.42
CA ALA A 6 -3.67 -18.48 18.59
C ALA A 6 -4.81 -17.80 19.38
N LEU A 7 -6.07 -18.10 19.08
CA LEU A 7 -7.22 -17.56 19.84
C LEU A 7 -7.22 -18.02 21.29
N ALA A 8 -6.92 -19.31 21.53
CA ALA A 8 -6.78 -19.83 22.89
C ALA A 8 -5.64 -19.15 23.66
N ALA A 9 -4.48 -18.94 23.01
CA ALA A 9 -3.35 -18.24 23.62
C ALA A 9 -3.67 -16.77 23.94
N VAL A 10 -4.46 -16.09 23.10
CA VAL A 10 -4.96 -14.73 23.38
C VAL A 10 -5.86 -14.76 24.62
N HIS A 11 -6.81 -15.69 24.68
CA HIS A 11 -7.73 -15.82 25.82
C HIS A 11 -6.98 -15.97 27.15
N GLU A 12 -6.01 -16.89 27.23
CA GLU A 12 -5.21 -17.11 28.44
C GLU A 12 -4.41 -15.86 28.85
N ARG A 13 -3.85 -15.14 27.88
CA ARG A 13 -3.09 -13.91 28.14
C ARG A 13 -3.98 -12.76 28.60
N VAL A 14 -5.19 -12.65 28.04
CA VAL A 14 -6.18 -11.66 28.49
C VAL A 14 -6.61 -11.99 29.92
N TYR A 15 -6.87 -13.27 30.22
CA TYR A 15 -7.23 -13.71 31.57
C TYR A 15 -6.12 -13.46 32.61
N ALA A 16 -4.86 -13.65 32.23
CA ALA A 16 -3.71 -13.35 33.09
C ALA A 16 -3.44 -11.85 33.27
N GLY A 17 -3.93 -11.00 32.35
CA GLY A 17 -3.63 -9.57 32.28
C GLY A 17 -3.83 -8.79 33.58
N PRO A 18 -4.96 -8.93 34.30
CA PRO A 18 -5.21 -8.24 35.56
C PRO A 18 -4.21 -8.54 36.69
N LEU A 19 -3.43 -9.63 36.57
CA LEU A 19 -2.41 -10.02 37.55
C LEU A 19 -1.03 -9.40 37.27
N LEU A 20 -0.85 -8.78 36.11
CA LEU A 20 0.43 -8.24 35.65
C LEU A 20 0.52 -6.74 35.89
N GLN A 21 1.74 -6.23 36.11
CA GLN A 21 2.00 -4.80 36.32
C GLN A 21 3.27 -4.35 35.57
N GLY A 22 3.36 -3.05 35.30
CA GLY A 22 4.57 -2.43 34.74
C GLY A 22 5.06 -3.06 33.44
N ALA A 23 6.29 -3.56 33.45
CA ALA A 23 6.93 -4.16 32.27
C ALA A 23 6.24 -5.47 31.85
N ASP A 24 5.77 -6.29 32.79
CA ASP A 24 5.12 -7.57 32.49
C ASP A 24 3.75 -7.37 31.82
N ALA A 25 3.00 -6.35 32.26
CA ALA A 25 1.77 -5.93 31.60
C ALA A 25 2.03 -5.45 30.16
N SER A 26 3.12 -4.69 29.95
CA SER A 26 3.56 -4.28 28.60
C SER A 26 3.84 -5.47 27.70
N ALA A 27 4.66 -6.41 28.20
CA ALA A 27 5.10 -7.57 27.45
C ALA A 27 3.92 -8.48 27.11
N ASN A 28 2.95 -8.59 28.01
CA ASN A 28 1.73 -9.33 27.75
C ASN A 28 0.86 -8.66 26.68
N ASN A 29 0.69 -7.34 26.72
CA ASN A 29 -0.02 -6.58 25.70
C ASN A 29 0.65 -6.72 24.32
N ASP A 30 1.99 -6.68 24.25
CA ASP A 30 2.75 -6.89 23.02
C ASP A 30 2.55 -8.32 22.46
N ALA A 31 2.55 -9.33 23.34
CA ALA A 31 2.31 -10.71 22.95
C ALA A 31 0.86 -10.94 22.46
N ILE A 32 -0.13 -10.36 23.14
CA ILE A 32 -1.53 -10.40 22.69
C ILE A 32 -1.63 -9.74 21.31
N TRP A 33 -1.05 -8.56 21.13
CA TRP A 33 -1.07 -7.84 19.86
C TRP A 33 -0.45 -8.66 18.72
N THR A 34 0.68 -9.31 18.96
CA THR A 34 1.35 -10.18 17.99
C THR A 34 0.43 -11.32 17.53
N LEU A 35 -0.32 -11.92 18.46
CA LEU A 35 -1.26 -12.98 18.13
C LEU A 35 -2.48 -12.46 17.34
N VAL A 36 -3.16 -11.41 17.84
CA VAL A 36 -4.39 -10.92 17.18
C VAL A 36 -4.10 -10.27 15.82
N SER A 37 -2.96 -9.62 15.66
CA SER A 37 -2.57 -9.03 14.37
C SER A 37 -2.26 -10.08 13.29
N ALA A 38 -1.93 -11.32 13.68
CA ALA A 38 -1.72 -12.42 12.74
C ALA A 38 -3.03 -13.12 12.31
N LEU A 39 -4.11 -13.01 13.10
CA LEU A 39 -5.38 -13.69 12.81
C LEU A 39 -6.04 -13.19 11.51
N PRO A 40 -6.67 -14.07 10.72
CA PRO A 40 -7.40 -13.67 9.51
C PRO A 40 -8.68 -12.87 9.87
N ALA A 41 -9.17 -12.07 8.93
CA ALA A 41 -10.21 -11.06 9.19
C ALA A 41 -11.56 -11.63 9.65
N ASP A 42 -11.88 -12.85 9.23
CA ASP A 42 -13.05 -13.62 9.64
C ASP A 42 -12.99 -14.01 11.13
N GLN A 43 -11.80 -14.39 11.62
CA GLN A 43 -11.58 -14.75 13.02
C GLN A 43 -11.48 -13.53 13.95
N LEU A 44 -11.31 -12.34 13.39
CA LEU A 44 -11.32 -11.10 14.15
C LEU A 44 -12.73 -10.63 14.51
N GLN A 45 -13.80 -11.27 14.00
CA GLN A 45 -15.17 -10.90 14.33
C GLN A 45 -15.55 -11.37 15.74
N SER A 46 -15.90 -10.42 16.60
CA SER A 46 -16.39 -10.66 17.95
C SER A 46 -17.41 -9.59 18.31
N ALA A 47 -18.50 -10.03 18.93
CA ALA A 47 -19.53 -9.19 19.53
C ALA A 47 -19.33 -9.00 21.05
N ALA A 48 -18.29 -9.64 21.62
CA ALA A 48 -17.97 -9.48 23.03
C ALA A 48 -17.44 -8.06 23.30
N THR A 49 -17.80 -7.52 24.46
CA THR A 49 -17.36 -6.20 24.94
C THR A 49 -16.34 -6.31 26.09
N ASP A 50 -15.80 -7.51 26.30
CA ASP A 50 -14.70 -7.77 27.24
C ASP A 50 -13.35 -7.40 26.62
N ASP A 51 -12.27 -7.54 27.41
CA ASP A 51 -10.92 -7.22 26.95
C ASP A 51 -10.51 -8.06 25.73
N MET A 52 -10.95 -9.31 25.63
CA MET A 52 -10.68 -10.13 24.45
C MET A 52 -11.37 -9.57 23.19
N GLY A 53 -12.65 -9.21 23.30
CA GLY A 53 -13.39 -8.53 22.24
C GLY A 53 -12.77 -7.19 21.86
N GLY A 54 -12.26 -6.44 22.84
CA GLY A 54 -11.52 -5.19 22.64
C GLY A 54 -10.26 -5.39 21.77
N TRP A 55 -9.43 -6.38 22.09
CA TRP A 55 -8.23 -6.72 21.30
C TRP A 55 -8.56 -7.12 19.85
N LEU A 56 -9.59 -7.96 19.66
CA LEU A 56 -10.01 -8.40 18.33
C LEU A 56 -10.58 -7.22 17.51
N ASN A 57 -11.35 -6.33 18.16
CA ASN A 57 -11.88 -5.13 17.53
C ASN A 57 -10.77 -4.15 17.11
N LEU A 58 -9.75 -3.95 17.96
CA LEU A 58 -8.59 -3.12 17.64
C LEU A 58 -7.86 -3.63 16.39
N ALA A 59 -7.55 -4.94 16.37
CA ALA A 59 -6.88 -5.57 15.22
C ALA A 59 -7.71 -5.45 13.95
N ARG A 60 -9.03 -5.66 14.04
CA ARG A 60 -9.95 -5.54 12.90
C ARG A 60 -9.99 -4.11 12.34
N SER A 61 -10.08 -3.11 13.22
CA SER A 61 -10.15 -1.70 12.84
C SER A 61 -8.90 -1.25 12.10
N ILE A 62 -7.72 -1.70 12.54
CA ILE A 62 -6.45 -1.38 11.90
C ILE A 62 -6.29 -2.14 10.57
N LYS A 63 -6.68 -3.43 10.51
CA LYS A 63 -6.63 -4.21 9.25
C LYS A 63 -7.59 -3.68 8.18
N GLY A 64 -8.70 -3.09 8.58
CA GLY A 64 -9.66 -2.46 7.66
C GLY A 64 -9.21 -1.08 7.14
N ALA A 65 -8.19 -0.47 7.75
CA ALA A 65 -7.68 0.84 7.36
C ALA A 65 -6.61 0.70 6.26
N GLY A 66 -6.81 1.40 5.14
CA GLY A 66 -5.99 1.27 3.94
C GLY A 66 -4.75 2.15 3.90
N THR A 67 -4.75 3.30 4.61
CA THR A 67 -3.59 4.21 4.68
C THR A 67 -3.03 4.32 6.09
N LEU A 68 -1.79 4.81 6.23
CA LEU A 68 -1.17 5.03 7.54
C LEU A 68 -2.01 5.98 8.41
N GLU A 69 -2.54 7.06 7.83
CA GLU A 69 -3.37 8.03 8.53
C GLU A 69 -4.67 7.39 9.03
N GLN A 70 -5.30 6.55 8.19
CA GLN A 70 -6.49 5.81 8.59
C GLN A 70 -6.18 4.81 9.70
N GLN A 71 -5.02 4.15 9.68
CA GLN A 71 -4.59 3.23 10.74
C GLN A 71 -4.32 3.98 12.05
N GLN A 72 -3.65 5.12 12.00
CA GLN A 72 -3.39 5.97 13.16
C GLN A 72 -4.71 6.49 13.75
N ALA A 73 -5.62 6.99 12.92
CA ALA A 73 -6.95 7.42 13.33
C ALA A 73 -7.79 6.27 13.92
N ALA A 74 -7.68 5.06 13.36
CA ALA A 74 -8.35 3.88 13.91
C ALA A 74 -7.86 3.55 15.32
N ILE A 75 -6.55 3.65 15.59
CA ILE A 75 -5.99 3.45 16.93
C ILE A 75 -6.51 4.52 17.89
N ASP A 76 -6.47 5.79 17.49
CA ASP A 76 -6.90 6.90 18.34
C ASP A 76 -8.39 6.83 18.68
N ASN A 77 -9.23 6.54 17.68
CA ASN A 77 -10.67 6.36 17.88
C ASN A 77 -10.97 5.16 18.78
N TRP A 78 -10.30 4.04 18.57
CA TRP A 78 -10.50 2.85 19.40
C TRP A 78 -10.09 3.11 20.85
N LYS A 79 -8.97 3.81 21.09
CA LYS A 79 -8.54 4.19 22.46
C LYS A 79 -9.54 5.10 23.15
N ALA A 80 -10.10 6.07 22.42
CA ALA A 80 -11.12 6.97 22.96
C ALA A 80 -12.40 6.24 23.36
N GLN A 81 -12.77 5.19 22.61
CA GLN A 81 -13.94 4.35 22.90
C GLN A 81 -13.70 3.30 24.01
N ASN A 82 -12.44 2.92 24.25
CA ASN A 82 -12.06 1.87 25.20
C ASN A 82 -11.08 2.38 26.28
N PRO A 83 -11.36 3.47 27.02
CA PRO A 83 -10.38 4.17 27.86
C PRO A 83 -9.85 3.35 29.04
N LYS A 84 -10.55 2.28 29.43
CA LYS A 84 -10.15 1.39 30.54
C LYS A 84 -9.46 0.10 30.10
N HIS A 85 -9.42 -0.17 28.80
CA HIS A 85 -8.87 -1.42 28.27
C HIS A 85 -7.34 -1.47 28.47
N PRO A 86 -6.73 -2.64 28.76
CA PRO A 86 -5.28 -2.78 28.94
C PRO A 86 -4.45 -2.15 27.81
N ALA A 87 -4.83 -2.39 26.55
CA ALA A 87 -4.20 -1.79 25.37
C ALA A 87 -4.38 -0.25 25.25
N ALA A 88 -5.39 0.35 25.86
CA ALA A 88 -5.59 1.80 25.85
C ALA A 88 -4.74 2.48 26.93
N LEU A 89 -4.62 1.84 28.10
CA LEU A 89 -3.78 2.26 29.21
C LEU A 89 -2.30 2.11 28.88
N GLN A 90 -1.93 0.98 28.28
CA GLN A 90 -0.56 0.63 27.88
C GLN A 90 -0.57 0.07 26.47
N LEU A 91 -0.38 0.97 25.51
CA LEU A 91 -0.42 0.66 24.09
C LEU A 91 0.73 -0.29 23.71
N PRO A 92 0.47 -1.37 22.95
CA PRO A 92 1.52 -2.20 22.39
C PRO A 92 2.58 -1.38 21.65
N THR A 93 3.83 -1.80 21.78
CA THR A 93 5.02 -1.15 21.22
C THR A 93 4.87 -0.95 19.70
N ALA A 94 4.39 -1.96 18.97
CA ALA A 94 4.17 -1.88 17.53
C ALA A 94 3.13 -0.80 17.15
N LEU A 95 2.08 -0.66 17.95
CA LEU A 95 1.06 0.37 17.73
C LEU A 95 1.55 1.76 18.12
N ALA A 96 2.35 1.87 19.18
CA ALA A 96 3.00 3.13 19.55
C ALA A 96 3.96 3.61 18.46
N GLN A 97 4.76 2.71 17.89
CA GLN A 97 5.64 3.00 16.76
C GLN A 97 4.84 3.41 15.52
N LEU A 98 3.78 2.68 15.19
CA LEU A 98 2.89 3.00 14.06
C LEU A 98 2.27 4.40 14.21
N ARG A 99 1.86 4.79 15.42
CA ARG A 99 1.38 6.15 15.73
C ARG A 99 2.47 7.22 15.68
N ALA A 100 3.71 6.85 15.98
CA ALA A 100 4.85 7.75 15.96
C ALA A 100 5.44 7.96 14.55
N LEU A 101 5.06 7.11 13.58
CA LEU A 101 5.44 7.32 12.19
C LEU A 101 4.87 8.65 11.70
N THR A 102 5.76 9.58 11.40
CA THR A 102 5.40 10.80 10.68
C THR A 102 5.19 10.45 9.22
N SER A 103 3.93 10.33 8.80
CA SER A 103 3.59 10.59 7.40
C SER A 103 3.44 12.10 7.27
N GLU A 104 4.34 12.75 6.53
CA GLU A 104 3.93 13.99 5.90
C GLU A 104 2.98 13.59 4.78
N PRO A 105 1.68 13.95 4.88
CA PRO A 105 0.75 13.60 3.84
C PRO A 105 1.23 14.24 2.54
N ILE A 106 1.28 13.44 1.47
CA ILE A 106 1.52 13.98 0.14
C ILE A 106 0.33 14.91 -0.14
N THR A 107 0.61 16.20 -0.24
CA THR A 107 -0.37 17.25 -0.51
C THR A 107 -0.38 17.65 -1.98
N LYS A 108 0.67 17.30 -2.74
CA LYS A 108 0.77 17.69 -4.15
C LYS A 108 1.45 16.64 -5.02
N ILE A 109 0.77 16.28 -6.10
CA ILE A 109 1.20 15.28 -7.10
C ILE A 109 1.37 15.95 -8.46
N ALA A 110 2.50 15.67 -9.11
CA ALA A 110 2.69 15.95 -10.53
C ALA A 110 2.33 14.70 -11.34
N LEU A 111 1.26 14.77 -12.14
CA LEU A 111 0.83 13.69 -13.02
C LEU A 111 1.41 13.89 -14.42
N LEU A 112 2.42 13.10 -14.77
CA LEU A 112 3.16 13.18 -16.02
C LEU A 112 2.64 12.13 -17.01
N LEU A 113 1.84 12.56 -17.98
CA LEU A 113 1.18 11.66 -18.95
C LEU A 113 1.14 12.27 -20.35
N PRO A 114 1.25 11.47 -21.43
CA PRO A 114 1.26 12.02 -22.79
C PRO A 114 -0.15 12.43 -23.20
N GLN A 115 -0.29 13.63 -23.74
CA GLN A 115 -1.57 14.10 -24.29
C GLN A 115 -1.69 13.86 -25.80
N ASP A 116 -0.57 13.62 -26.47
CA ASP A 116 -0.49 13.35 -27.91
C ASP A 116 0.26 12.03 -28.20
N GLY A 117 0.16 11.56 -29.45
CA GLY A 117 0.82 10.35 -29.93
C GLY A 117 0.06 9.05 -29.64
N GLN A 118 0.75 7.92 -29.79
CA GLN A 118 0.12 6.58 -29.76
C GLN A 118 -0.45 6.19 -28.40
N LEU A 119 0.10 6.76 -27.31
CA LEU A 119 -0.30 6.45 -25.94
C LEU A 119 -1.36 7.43 -25.39
N ALA A 120 -1.77 8.45 -26.15
CA ALA A 120 -2.67 9.50 -25.70
C ALA A 120 -4.03 8.98 -25.21
N SER A 121 -4.62 8.01 -25.92
CA SER A 121 -5.90 7.42 -25.53
C SER A 121 -5.81 6.66 -24.20
N VAL A 122 -4.74 5.89 -24.01
CA VAL A 122 -4.47 5.15 -22.77
C VAL A 122 -4.18 6.11 -21.62
N ALA A 123 -3.34 7.11 -21.86
CA ALA A 123 -3.01 8.16 -20.90
C ALA A 123 -4.25 8.97 -20.48
N LYS A 124 -5.17 9.24 -21.42
CA LYS A 124 -6.46 9.87 -21.11
C LYS A 124 -7.29 9.02 -20.15
N ALA A 125 -7.42 7.72 -20.40
CA ALA A 125 -8.16 6.81 -19.52
C ALA A 125 -7.53 6.74 -18.12
N LEU A 126 -6.19 6.65 -18.03
CA LEU A 126 -5.46 6.67 -16.77
C LEU A 126 -5.71 7.97 -15.99
N ARG A 127 -5.61 9.12 -16.67
CA ARG A 127 -5.88 10.44 -16.07
C ARG A 127 -7.31 10.53 -15.56
N GLU A 128 -8.29 10.05 -16.33
CA GLU A 128 -9.71 10.06 -15.93
C GLU A 128 -9.95 9.18 -14.70
N GLY A 129 -9.39 7.97 -14.66
CA GLY A 129 -9.46 7.09 -13.49
C GLY A 129 -8.80 7.70 -12.25
N PHE A 130 -7.63 8.31 -12.41
CA PHE A 130 -6.91 8.99 -11.33
C PHE A 130 -7.71 10.15 -10.75
N MET A 131 -8.32 10.97 -11.61
CA MET A 131 -9.18 12.08 -11.18
C MET A 131 -10.49 11.59 -10.56
N ALA A 132 -11.08 10.49 -11.05
CA ALA A 132 -12.28 9.89 -10.47
C ALA A 132 -12.03 9.44 -9.03
N ALA A 133 -10.91 8.75 -8.76
CA ALA A 133 -10.51 8.36 -7.41
C ALA A 133 -10.28 9.58 -6.51
N HIS A 134 -9.64 10.64 -7.02
CA HIS A 134 -9.44 11.90 -6.30
C HIS A 134 -10.79 12.53 -5.89
N PHE A 135 -11.75 12.64 -6.80
CA PHE A 135 -13.07 13.21 -6.49
C PHE A 135 -13.88 12.33 -5.54
N GLN A 136 -13.76 11.00 -5.65
CA GLN A 136 -14.41 10.07 -4.73
C GLN A 136 -13.87 10.23 -3.30
N ALA A 137 -12.55 10.37 -3.15
CA ALA A 137 -11.94 10.64 -1.85
C ALA A 137 -12.44 11.96 -1.25
N GLN A 138 -12.51 13.01 -2.07
CA GLN A 138 -13.04 14.32 -1.65
C GLN A 138 -14.50 14.23 -1.19
N GLN A 139 -15.34 13.50 -1.92
CA GLN A 139 -16.75 13.27 -1.57
C GLN A 139 -16.91 12.46 -0.27
N ALA A 140 -15.97 11.56 0.02
CA ALA A 140 -15.91 10.81 1.27
C ALA A 140 -15.37 11.64 2.47
N GLY A 141 -15.18 12.95 2.30
CA GLY A 141 -14.67 13.85 3.35
C GLY A 141 -13.16 13.72 3.59
N GLN A 142 -12.44 13.05 2.70
CA GLN A 142 -10.97 12.98 2.75
C GLN A 142 -10.38 14.26 2.12
N ASN A 143 -9.11 14.54 2.43
CA ASN A 143 -8.37 15.66 1.85
C ASN A 143 -7.31 15.14 0.86
N PRO A 144 -7.69 14.74 -0.37
CA PRO A 144 -6.75 14.17 -1.32
C PRO A 144 -5.76 15.23 -1.84
N PRO A 145 -4.55 14.84 -2.26
CA PRO A 145 -3.53 15.75 -2.77
C PRO A 145 -4.01 16.55 -3.98
N ALA A 146 -3.55 17.80 -4.09
CA ALA A 146 -3.71 18.59 -5.29
C ALA A 146 -2.92 17.98 -6.46
N ILE A 147 -3.57 17.84 -7.61
CA ILE A 147 -3.00 17.19 -8.79
C ILE A 147 -2.68 18.26 -9.84
N GLN A 148 -1.44 18.29 -10.31
CA GLN A 148 -1.01 19.11 -11.43
C GLN A 148 -0.60 18.22 -12.59
N VAL A 149 -1.27 18.38 -13.73
CA VAL A 149 -1.01 17.57 -14.93
C VAL A 149 0.10 18.20 -15.77
N PHE A 150 1.06 17.38 -16.17
CA PHE A 150 2.15 17.71 -17.07
C PHE A 150 2.05 16.81 -18.31
N ASP A 151 2.19 17.41 -19.49
CA ASP A 151 2.18 16.68 -20.75
C ASP A 151 3.57 16.14 -21.07
N SER A 152 3.76 14.83 -20.91
CA SER A 152 5.04 14.18 -21.18
C SER A 152 5.42 14.20 -22.66
N SER A 153 4.45 14.35 -23.58
CA SER A 153 4.74 14.45 -25.02
C SER A 153 5.47 15.74 -25.38
N ARG A 154 5.43 16.74 -24.50
CA ARG A 154 6.13 18.04 -24.64
C ARG A 154 7.42 18.11 -23.83
N VAL A 155 7.74 17.07 -23.05
CA VAL A 155 8.96 17.05 -22.24
C VAL A 155 10.15 16.77 -23.14
N THR A 156 10.98 17.80 -23.35
CA THR A 156 12.26 17.69 -24.06
C THR A 156 13.41 17.32 -23.12
N SER A 157 13.27 17.63 -21.83
CA SER A 157 14.26 17.33 -20.78
C SER A 157 13.58 16.96 -19.47
N MET A 158 13.92 15.77 -18.94
CA MET A 158 13.44 15.35 -17.62
C MET A 158 13.93 16.27 -16.49
N ASP A 159 15.12 16.88 -16.62
CA ASP A 159 15.62 17.82 -15.62
C ASP A 159 14.83 19.11 -15.59
N GLU A 160 14.37 19.58 -16.75
CA GLU A 160 13.48 20.72 -16.80
C GLU A 160 12.12 20.40 -16.18
N PHE A 161 11.55 19.23 -16.50
CA PHE A 161 10.32 18.75 -15.87
C PHE A 161 10.46 18.70 -14.35
N TYR A 162 11.51 18.06 -13.80
CA TYR A 162 11.68 17.96 -12.35
C TYR A 162 11.86 19.33 -11.70
N ARG A 163 12.59 20.27 -12.32
CA ARG A 163 12.68 21.64 -11.80
C ARG A 163 11.31 22.33 -11.76
N GLN A 164 10.50 22.19 -12.81
CA GLN A 164 9.16 22.76 -12.84
C GLN A 164 8.24 22.11 -11.79
N ALA A 165 8.30 20.78 -11.65
CA ALA A 165 7.52 20.04 -10.66
C ALA A 165 7.94 20.42 -9.22
N GLN A 166 9.24 20.58 -8.95
CA GLN A 166 9.75 21.05 -7.66
C GLN A 166 9.33 22.49 -7.36
N ALA A 167 9.43 23.38 -8.34
CA ALA A 167 8.97 24.77 -8.20
C ALA A 167 7.45 24.85 -7.97
N ALA A 168 6.69 23.91 -8.54
CA ALA A 168 5.27 23.75 -8.26
C ALA A 168 4.99 23.14 -6.88
N GLY A 169 5.99 22.63 -6.16
CA GLY A 169 5.85 22.00 -4.85
C GLY A 169 5.35 20.55 -4.91
N ALA A 170 5.51 19.87 -6.04
CA ALA A 170 5.16 18.45 -6.14
C ALA A 170 6.07 17.60 -5.25
N GLN A 171 5.46 16.72 -4.45
CA GLN A 171 6.16 15.81 -3.53
C GLN A 171 6.24 14.39 -4.10
N LEU A 172 5.37 14.08 -5.06
CA LEU A 172 5.34 12.82 -5.80
C LEU A 172 5.09 13.10 -7.28
N VAL A 173 5.83 12.40 -8.14
CA VAL A 173 5.54 12.31 -9.57
C VAL A 173 4.86 10.97 -9.85
N VAL A 174 3.75 10.99 -10.57
CA VAL A 174 3.09 9.78 -11.09
C VAL A 174 3.19 9.81 -12.61
N GLY A 175 3.75 8.76 -13.19
CA GLY A 175 4.23 8.73 -14.57
C GLY A 175 5.76 8.78 -14.64
N PRO A 176 6.36 8.68 -15.84
CA PRO A 176 5.71 8.62 -17.16
C PRO A 176 5.15 7.23 -17.50
N LEU A 177 4.40 7.15 -18.60
CA LEU A 177 3.88 5.89 -19.16
C LEU A 177 4.80 5.33 -20.25
N GLU A 178 5.55 6.20 -20.91
CA GLU A 178 6.37 5.89 -22.07
C GLU A 178 7.65 5.17 -21.67
N LYS A 179 7.86 3.96 -22.21
CA LYS A 179 9.03 3.12 -21.89
C LYS A 179 10.37 3.84 -22.04
N ASN A 180 10.50 4.72 -23.04
CA ASN A 180 11.74 5.48 -23.25
C ASN A 180 12.04 6.44 -22.10
N LEU A 181 11.02 7.13 -21.56
CA LEU A 181 11.21 8.02 -20.42
C LEU A 181 11.46 7.21 -19.15
N VAL A 182 10.77 6.08 -18.95
CA VAL A 182 11.04 5.19 -17.80
C VAL A 182 12.48 4.66 -17.83
N LYS A 183 13.02 4.27 -18.99
CA LYS A 183 14.42 3.88 -19.15
C LYS A 183 15.38 5.01 -18.79
N GLN A 184 15.09 6.25 -19.21
CA GLN A 184 15.89 7.42 -18.83
C GLN A 184 15.89 7.63 -17.31
N LEU A 185 14.74 7.49 -16.65
CA LEU A 185 14.65 7.59 -15.19
C LEU A 185 15.43 6.47 -14.49
N ASN A 186 15.33 5.24 -14.97
CA ASN A 186 16.03 4.08 -14.39
C ASN A 186 17.56 4.21 -14.50
N SER A 187 18.06 4.88 -15.54
CA SER A 187 19.51 5.11 -15.74
C SER A 187 20.12 6.18 -14.83
N ARG A 188 19.32 6.87 -14.02
CA ARG A 188 19.79 7.95 -13.14
C ARG A 188 20.30 7.41 -11.81
N GLN A 189 21.26 8.12 -11.23
CA GLN A 189 21.75 7.80 -9.88
C GLN A 189 20.73 8.16 -8.78
N GLN A 190 19.96 9.22 -8.99
CA GLN A 190 18.94 9.69 -8.05
C GLN A 190 17.87 10.50 -8.79
N LEU A 191 16.66 10.58 -8.22
CA LEU A 191 15.59 11.46 -8.70
C LEU A 191 15.33 12.60 -7.72
N PRO A 192 15.06 13.83 -8.20
CA PRO A 192 14.79 14.98 -7.32
C PRO A 192 13.47 14.88 -6.55
N ILE A 193 12.51 14.12 -7.09
CA ILE A 193 11.21 13.84 -6.48
C ILE A 193 10.97 12.33 -6.63
N THR A 194 10.43 11.69 -5.59
CA THR A 194 9.95 10.31 -5.66
C THR A 194 9.00 10.15 -6.85
N THR A 195 9.24 9.14 -7.68
CA THR A 195 8.54 8.96 -8.94
C THR A 195 7.98 7.55 -9.04
N LEU A 196 6.68 7.44 -9.26
CA LEU A 196 5.98 6.21 -9.60
C LEU A 196 5.76 6.15 -11.12
N ALA A 197 6.68 5.51 -11.83
CA ALA A 197 6.54 5.26 -13.26
C ALA A 197 5.39 4.29 -13.52
N LEU A 198 4.62 4.52 -14.59
CA LEU A 198 3.45 3.70 -14.94
C LEU A 198 3.78 2.59 -15.96
N ASN A 199 5.05 2.20 -16.00
CA ASN A 199 5.58 1.16 -16.87
C ASN A 199 6.89 0.63 -16.26
N TYR A 200 7.37 -0.48 -16.78
CA TYR A 200 8.65 -1.06 -16.40
C TYR A 200 9.77 -0.65 -17.35
N SER A 201 10.98 -0.45 -16.82
CA SER A 201 12.19 -0.42 -17.63
C SER A 201 12.55 -1.85 -18.04
N ASP A 202 12.79 -2.10 -19.33
CA ASP A 202 13.28 -3.42 -19.80
C ASP A 202 14.78 -3.66 -19.44
N THR A 203 15.35 -2.92 -18.49
CA THR A 203 16.76 -3.01 -18.09
C THR A 203 16.92 -3.85 -16.82
N SER A 204 17.92 -4.73 -16.79
CA SER A 204 18.24 -5.60 -15.65
C SER A 204 18.94 -4.88 -14.48
N THR A 205 19.17 -3.57 -14.58
CA THR A 205 19.81 -2.76 -13.54
C THR A 205 18.76 -2.15 -12.62
N GLU A 206 18.97 -2.29 -11.31
CA GLU A 206 18.18 -1.58 -10.30
C GLU A 206 18.31 -0.07 -10.49
N GLY A 207 17.17 0.61 -10.50
CA GLY A 207 17.09 2.07 -10.62
C GLY A 207 17.41 2.79 -9.31
N PRO A 208 17.30 4.13 -9.31
CA PRO A 208 17.46 4.92 -8.11
C PRO A 208 16.37 4.58 -7.08
N ALA A 209 16.69 4.65 -5.78
CA ALA A 209 15.76 4.29 -4.69
C ALA A 209 14.45 5.10 -4.69
N GLN A 210 14.44 6.28 -5.33
CA GLN A 210 13.27 7.13 -5.48
C GLN A 210 12.36 6.73 -6.65
N LEU A 211 12.76 5.77 -7.48
CA LEU A 211 11.99 5.29 -8.63
C LEU A 211 11.25 4.01 -8.28
N TYR A 212 9.92 4.11 -8.27
CA TYR A 212 9.01 2.99 -8.20
C TYR A 212 8.42 2.74 -9.58
N GLN A 213 8.21 1.47 -9.93
CA GLN A 213 7.69 1.08 -11.24
C GLN A 213 6.40 0.27 -11.03
N PHE A 214 5.32 0.75 -11.64
CA PHE A 214 4.00 0.13 -11.59
C PHE A 214 3.44 0.06 -13.01
N GLY A 215 3.66 -1.06 -13.68
CA GLY A 215 3.11 -1.31 -15.01
C GLY A 215 2.02 -2.36 -14.96
N LEU A 216 1.10 -2.31 -15.92
CA LEU A 216 0.26 -3.47 -16.24
C LEU A 216 1.11 -4.44 -17.08
N ALA A 217 2.04 -5.13 -16.43
CA ALA A 217 2.80 -6.20 -17.07
C ALA A 217 1.90 -7.43 -17.15
N ALA A 218 1.69 -7.94 -18.37
CA ALA A 218 0.97 -9.19 -18.58
C ALA A 218 1.69 -10.37 -17.89
N GLU A 219 2.98 -10.22 -17.65
CA GLU A 219 3.83 -11.09 -16.85
C GLU A 219 3.36 -11.18 -15.38
N ASP A 220 2.93 -10.08 -14.78
CA ASP A 220 2.44 -10.08 -13.39
C ASP A 220 1.07 -10.75 -13.29
N GLU A 221 0.18 -10.50 -14.25
CA GLU A 221 -1.10 -11.20 -14.36
C GLU A 221 -0.90 -12.71 -14.57
N ALA A 222 0.04 -13.12 -15.42
CA ALA A 222 0.36 -14.53 -15.64
C ALA A 222 0.82 -15.23 -14.34
N ARG A 223 1.69 -14.58 -13.56
CA ARG A 223 2.12 -15.11 -12.25
C ARG A 223 0.97 -15.22 -11.26
N GLU A 224 0.09 -14.23 -11.18
CA GLU A 224 -1.07 -14.29 -10.28
C GLU A 224 -2.05 -15.38 -10.72
N VAL A 225 -2.30 -15.55 -12.02
CA VAL A 225 -3.13 -16.64 -12.55
C VAL A 225 -2.51 -18.00 -12.23
N ALA A 226 -1.20 -18.16 -12.39
CA ALA A 226 -0.49 -19.40 -12.05
C ALA A 226 -0.57 -19.71 -10.53
N ARG A 227 -0.31 -18.71 -9.68
CA ARG A 227 -0.44 -18.84 -8.22
C ARG A 227 -1.86 -19.20 -7.80
N ARG A 228 -2.87 -18.56 -8.42
CA ARG A 228 -4.27 -18.86 -8.17
C ARG A 228 -4.64 -20.28 -8.60
N ALA A 229 -4.25 -20.70 -9.80
CA ALA A 229 -4.51 -22.05 -10.30
C ALA A 229 -3.88 -23.13 -9.39
N TRP A 230 -2.67 -22.87 -8.88
CA TRP A 230 -2.02 -23.76 -7.92
C TRP A 230 -2.78 -23.85 -6.59
N ALA A 231 -3.21 -22.71 -6.04
CA ALA A 231 -4.01 -22.62 -4.82
C ALA A 231 -5.38 -23.31 -4.98
N ASP A 232 -5.96 -23.27 -6.18
CA ASP A 232 -7.17 -24.00 -6.55
C ASP A 232 -6.93 -25.51 -6.84
N GLY A 233 -5.73 -26.02 -6.55
CA GLY A 233 -5.38 -27.43 -6.65
C GLY A 233 -5.07 -27.94 -8.07
N LYS A 234 -4.96 -27.06 -9.07
CA LYS A 234 -4.59 -27.45 -10.43
C LYS A 234 -3.11 -27.81 -10.49
N ARG A 235 -2.77 -28.86 -11.26
CA ARG A 235 -1.40 -29.40 -11.40
C ARG A 235 -0.94 -29.56 -12.84
N SER A 236 -1.84 -29.32 -13.80
CA SER A 236 -1.54 -29.28 -15.22
C SER A 236 -2.22 -28.06 -15.82
N ALA A 237 -1.50 -27.32 -16.66
CA ALA A 237 -1.97 -26.11 -17.30
C ALA A 237 -1.51 -26.09 -18.77
N VAL A 238 -2.28 -25.42 -19.62
CA VAL A 238 -1.90 -25.10 -21.00
C VAL A 238 -1.97 -23.59 -21.13
N ALA A 239 -0.90 -22.97 -21.64
CA ALA A 239 -0.84 -21.56 -21.94
C ALA A 239 -0.93 -21.34 -23.44
N MET A 240 -1.78 -20.40 -23.87
CA MET A 240 -1.84 -19.91 -25.24
C MET A 240 -1.39 -18.45 -25.23
N VAL A 241 -0.24 -18.18 -25.85
CA VAL A 241 0.34 -16.84 -25.96
C VAL A 241 0.50 -16.47 -27.44
N PRO A 242 0.35 -15.19 -27.81
CA PRO A 242 0.63 -14.76 -29.18
C PRO A 242 2.13 -14.87 -29.46
N LYS A 243 2.46 -15.18 -30.72
CA LYS A 243 3.86 -15.35 -31.14
C LYS A 243 4.60 -14.01 -31.12
N GLY A 244 5.72 -13.93 -30.40
CA GLY A 244 6.63 -12.77 -30.34
C GLY A 244 7.13 -12.50 -28.92
N GLU A 245 8.10 -11.57 -28.78
CA GLU A 245 8.79 -11.30 -27.50
C GLU A 245 7.84 -11.03 -26.32
N TRP A 246 6.71 -10.36 -26.57
CA TRP A 246 5.71 -10.13 -25.52
C TRP A 246 5.09 -11.43 -25.02
N GLY A 247 4.74 -12.37 -25.92
CA GLY A 247 4.17 -13.66 -25.54
C GLY A 247 5.17 -14.58 -24.87
N ASP A 248 6.44 -14.53 -25.31
CA ASP A 248 7.53 -15.31 -24.71
C ASP A 248 7.76 -14.86 -23.25
N ARG A 249 7.80 -13.54 -22.98
CA ARG A 249 7.95 -13.02 -21.60
C ARG A 249 6.78 -13.37 -20.69
N VAL A 250 5.56 -13.39 -21.21
CA VAL A 250 4.35 -13.79 -20.45
C VAL A 250 4.37 -15.28 -20.13
N LEU A 251 4.90 -16.11 -21.04
CA LEU A 251 5.02 -17.55 -20.84
C LEU A 251 6.15 -17.92 -19.86
N ASP A 252 7.26 -17.17 -19.87
CA ASP A 252 8.42 -17.38 -19.00
C ASP A 252 8.19 -16.90 -17.55
N ALA A 253 7.25 -15.98 -17.33
CA ALA A 253 6.99 -15.29 -16.06
C ALA A 253 6.44 -16.20 -14.95
#